data_AF-A0A970S2L2-F1
#
_entry.id   AF-A0A970S2L2-F1
#
_cell.length_a   1.000
_cell.length_b   1.000
_cell.length_c   1.000
_cell.angle_alpha   90.00
_cell.angle_beta   90.00
_cell.angle_gamma   90.00
#
_symmetry.space_group_name_H-M   'P 1'
#
loop_
_entity.id
_entity.type
_entity.pdbx_description
1 polymer ?
#
loop_
_entity_poly.entity_id
_entity_poly.type
_entity_poly.pdbx_seq_one_letter_code
_entity_poly.pdbx_strand_id
1 'polypeptide(L)'
;MLLLLANVCYAAPQVITGARRLLLDVLTWILVLIPIAGGAMVGYHSLLKILSDGDPAVVADRNRKIKTVLVGVVMGMSASGIVLAIVAYFV
;
A
#
# COMPACT_ATOMS: atom_id res chain seq x y z
N MET A 1 27.14 11.32 -37.86
CA MET A 1 27.55 10.22 -36.96
C MET A 1 27.54 10.63 -35.48
N LEU A 2 28.04 11.82 -35.10
CA LEU A 2 28.00 12.32 -33.71
C LEU A 2 26.58 12.47 -33.13
N LEU A 3 25.60 12.91 -33.95
CA LEU A 3 24.20 13.05 -33.55
C LEU A 3 23.46 11.71 -33.34
N LEU A 4 23.94 10.63 -33.98
CA LEU A 4 23.35 9.29 -33.86
C LEU A 4 23.84 8.58 -32.59
N LEU A 5 25.07 8.87 -32.16
CA LEU A 5 25.64 8.41 -30.88
C LEU A 5 25.04 9.15 -29.68
N ALA A 6 24.69 10.43 -29.83
CA ALA A 6 23.97 11.18 -28.79
C ALA A 6 22.60 10.56 -28.46
N ASN A 7 21.91 10.00 -29.46
CA ASN A 7 20.61 9.37 -29.30
C ASN A 7 20.67 8.04 -28.51
N VAL A 8 21.78 7.30 -28.61
CA VAL A 8 22.01 6.07 -27.82
C VAL A 8 22.38 6.41 -26.37
N CYS A 9 23.04 7.56 -26.14
CA CYS A 9 23.38 8.03 -24.80
C CYS A 9 22.19 8.69 -24.06
N TYR A 10 21.21 9.21 -24.81
CA TYR A 10 19.94 9.75 -24.28
C TYR A 10 18.81 8.70 -24.23
N ALA A 11 19.05 7.47 -24.69
CA ALA A 11 18.15 6.36 -24.42
C ALA A 11 18.35 5.95 -22.96
N ALA A 12 17.43 6.34 -22.07
CA ALA A 12 17.47 5.99 -20.66
C ALA A 12 17.78 4.48 -20.50
N PRO A 13 18.82 4.10 -19.74
CA PRO A 13 19.27 2.72 -19.68
C PRO A 13 18.13 1.80 -19.21
N GLN A 14 17.96 0.68 -19.92
CA GLN A 14 16.83 -0.25 -19.77
C GLN A 14 16.65 -0.78 -18.33
N VAL A 15 17.75 -0.87 -17.58
CA VAL A 15 17.76 -1.27 -16.17
C VAL A 15 17.05 -0.24 -15.28
N ILE A 16 17.24 1.07 -15.54
CA ILE A 16 16.58 2.15 -14.79
C ILE A 16 15.08 2.18 -15.13
N THR A 17 14.72 1.94 -16.40
CA THR A 17 13.31 1.86 -16.81
C THR A 17 12.60 0.62 -16.26
N GLY A 18 13.29 -0.52 -16.16
CA GLY A 18 12.75 -1.75 -15.57
C GLY A 18 12.52 -1.63 -14.06
N ALA A 19 13.52 -1.18 -13.31
CA ALA A 19 13.39 -0.95 -11.86
C ALA A 19 12.28 0.05 -11.52
N ARG A 20 12.13 1.09 -12.34
CA ARG A 20 11.05 2.06 -12.23
C ARG A 20 9.66 1.44 -12.40
N ARG A 21 9.47 0.59 -13.42
CA ARG A 21 8.19 -0.10 -13.65
C ARG A 21 7.84 -1.03 -12.50
N LEU A 22 8.83 -1.76 -11.99
CA LEU A 22 8.63 -2.61 -10.81
C LEU A 22 8.20 -1.81 -9.58
N LEU A 23 8.80 -0.63 -9.35
CA LEU A 23 8.38 0.26 -8.24
C LEU A 23 6.94 0.75 -8.40
N LEU A 24 6.53 1.16 -9.60
CA LEU A 24 5.15 1.60 -9.87
C LEU A 24 4.14 0.47 -9.67
N ASP A 25 4.46 -0.73 -10.17
CA ASP A 25 3.60 -1.91 -10.00
C ASP A 25 3.47 -2.26 -8.51
N VAL A 26 4.59 -2.38 -7.79
CA VAL A 26 4.59 -2.73 -6.37
C VAL A 26 3.80 -1.71 -5.54
N LEU A 27 3.99 -0.40 -5.77
CA LEU A 27 3.25 0.64 -5.05
C LEU A 27 1.76 0.59 -5.34
N THR A 28 1.37 0.31 -6.59
CA THR A 28 -0.03 0.14 -6.97
C THR A 28 -0.65 -1.07 -6.29
N TRP A 29 0.04 -2.21 -6.29
CA TRP A 29 -0.41 -3.42 -5.61
C TRP A 29 -0.51 -3.23 -4.09
N ILE A 30 0.43 -2.55 -3.46
CA ILE A 30 0.38 -2.27 -2.02
C ILE A 30 -0.84 -1.41 -1.66
N LEU A 31 -1.16 -0.39 -2.46
CA LEU A 31 -2.36 0.44 -2.25
C LEU A 31 -3.67 -0.35 -2.36
N VAL A 32 -3.69 -1.45 -3.11
CA VAL A 32 -4.84 -2.36 -3.22
C VAL A 32 -4.84 -3.41 -2.09
N LEU A 33 -3.68 -3.96 -1.73
CA LEU A 33 -3.58 -5.02 -0.74
C LEU A 33 -3.80 -4.53 0.70
N ILE A 34 -3.32 -3.33 1.03
CA ILE A 34 -3.50 -2.74 2.36
C ILE A 34 -4.99 -2.66 2.78
N PRO A 35 -5.92 -2.09 1.99
CA PRO A 35 -7.33 -2.04 2.36
C PRO A 35 -7.99 -3.42 2.39
N ILE A 36 -7.57 -4.36 1.53
CA ILE A 36 -8.09 -5.74 1.55
C ILE A 36 -7.69 -6.44 2.85
N ALA A 37 -6.40 -6.38 3.22
CA ALA A 37 -5.90 -6.97 4.46
C ALA A 37 -6.51 -6.28 5.70
N GLY A 38 -6.63 -4.95 5.65
CA GLY A 38 -7.31 -4.16 6.67
C GLY A 38 -8.76 -4.59 6.87
N GLY A 39 -9.52 -4.70 5.78
CA GLY A 39 -10.91 -5.17 5.78
C GLY A 39 -11.05 -6.59 6.33
N ALA A 40 -10.16 -7.50 5.94
CA ALA A 40 -10.13 -8.87 6.47
C ALA A 40 -9.88 -8.92 7.99
N MET A 41 -8.93 -8.12 8.49
CA MET A 41 -8.63 -8.04 9.94
C MET A 41 -9.76 -7.40 10.74
N VAL A 42 -10.42 -6.37 10.19
CA VAL A 42 -11.62 -5.78 10.79
C VAL A 42 -12.76 -6.81 10.82
N GLY A 43 -12.96 -7.55 9.73
CA GLY A 43 -13.94 -8.65 9.66
C GLY A 43 -13.66 -9.77 10.66
N TYR A 44 -12.40 -10.16 10.82
CA TYR A 44 -12.00 -11.15 11.82
C TYR A 44 -12.34 -10.68 13.24
N HIS A 45 -12.00 -9.43 13.59
CA HIS A 45 -12.33 -8.90 14.90
C HIS A 45 -13.82 -8.66 15.11
N SER A 46 -14.60 -8.35 14.06
CA SER A 46 -16.05 -8.24 14.18
C SER A 46 -16.72 -9.59 14.40
N LEU A 47 -16.25 -10.65 13.73
CA LEU A 47 -16.72 -12.02 13.97
C LEU A 47 -16.47 -12.46 15.43
N LEU A 48 -15.26 -12.21 15.95
CA LEU A 48 -14.94 -12.53 17.34
C LEU A 48 -15.80 -11.76 18.36
N LYS A 49 -16.32 -10.59 18.01
CA LYS A 49 -17.27 -9.85 18.87
C LYS A 49 -18.65 -10.48 18.88
N ILE A 50 -19.08 -11.07 17.76
CA ILE A 50 -20.39 -11.74 17.66
C ILE A 50 -20.35 -13.04 18.46
N LEU A 51 -19.22 -13.75 18.42
CA LEU A 51 -19.02 -15.02 19.12
C LEU A 51 -18.76 -14.88 20.63
N SER A 52 -18.60 -13.67 21.16
CA SER A 52 -18.27 -13.44 22.58
C SER A 52 -19.50 -13.32 23.48
N ASP A 53 -20.68 -13.79 23.05
CA ASP A 53 -21.95 -13.76 23.79
C ASP A 53 -22.30 -12.42 24.47
N GLY A 54 -21.81 -11.33 23.89
CA GLY A 54 -22.05 -9.97 24.41
C GLY A 54 -21.21 -9.57 25.62
N ASP A 55 -20.15 -10.30 26.00
CA ASP A 55 -19.24 -9.88 27.07
C ASP A 55 -18.67 -8.46 26.77
N PRO A 56 -19.03 -7.43 27.57
CA PRO A 56 -18.63 -6.06 27.31
C PRO A 56 -17.11 -5.85 27.32
N ALA A 57 -16.37 -6.61 28.13
CA ALA A 57 -14.93 -6.48 28.25
C ALA A 57 -14.22 -6.97 26.98
N VAL A 58 -14.67 -8.10 26.44
CA VAL A 58 -14.15 -8.66 25.19
C VAL A 58 -14.50 -7.76 24.01
N VAL A 59 -15.75 -7.27 23.94
CA VAL A 59 -16.20 -6.36 22.88
C VAL A 59 -15.40 -5.06 22.86
N ALA A 60 -15.11 -4.48 24.04
CA ALA A 60 -14.31 -3.26 24.17
C ALA A 60 -12.86 -3.45 23.69
N ASP A 61 -12.19 -4.55 24.08
CA ASP A 61 -10.84 -4.87 23.62
C ASP A 61 -10.77 -5.04 22.10
N ARG A 62 -11.74 -5.74 21.50
CA ARG A 62 -11.79 -5.93 20.04
C ARG A 62 -12.07 -4.63 19.30
N ASN A 63 -12.90 -3.73 19.84
CA ASN A 63 -13.10 -2.40 19.26
C ASN A 63 -11.80 -1.58 19.27
N ARG A 64 -11.00 -1.65 20.34
CA ARG A 64 -9.69 -1.00 20.39
C ARG A 64 -8.76 -1.55 19.30
N LYS A 65 -8.73 -2.87 19.12
CA LYS A 65 -7.93 -3.54 18.08
C LYS A 65 -8.37 -3.15 16.67
N ILE A 66 -9.67 -3.11 16.40
CA ILE A 66 -10.23 -2.62 15.12
C ILE A 66 -9.76 -1.19 14.84
N LYS A 67 -9.81 -0.30 15.84
CA LYS A 67 -9.34 1.08 15.70
C LYS A 67 -7.84 1.13 15.35
N THR A 68 -7.01 0.34 16.02
CA THR A 68 -5.57 0.26 15.72
C THR A 68 -5.31 -0.25 14.30
N VAL A 69 -6.05 -1.28 13.84
CA VAL A 69 -5.96 -1.79 12.46
C VAL A 69 -6.30 -0.69 11.46
N LEU A 70 -7.42 0.03 11.66
CA LEU A 70 -7.83 1.13 10.79
C LEU A 70 -6.78 2.25 10.71
N VAL A 71 -6.21 2.65 11.84
CA VAL A 71 -5.12 3.64 11.87
C VAL A 71 -3.91 3.15 11.10
N GLY A 72 -3.52 1.88 11.26
CA GLY A 72 -2.41 1.28 10.52
C GLY A 72 -2.64 1.25 9.01
N VAL A 73 -3.86 0.91 8.58
CA VAL A 73 -4.27 0.93 7.16
C VAL A 73 -4.15 2.34 6.58
N VAL A 74 -4.67 3.35 7.26
CA VAL A 74 -4.62 4.75 6.79
C VAL A 74 -3.16 5.26 6.71
N MET A 75 -2.34 4.95 7.72
CA MET A 75 -0.91 5.29 7.71
C MET A 75 -0.18 4.64 6.53
N GLY A 76 -0.41 3.34 6.31
CA GLY A 76 0.20 2.59 5.21
C GLY A 76 -0.21 3.14 3.85
N MET A 77 -1.51 3.39 3.63
CA MET A 77 -2.01 3.97 2.39
C MET A 77 -1.45 5.36 2.14
N SER A 78 -1.35 6.20 3.17
CA SER A 78 -0.82 7.56 3.04
C SER A 78 0.67 7.54 2.68
N ALA A 79 1.46 6.70 3.35
CA ALA A 79 2.88 6.54 3.04
C ALA A 79 3.11 6.03 1.61
N SER A 80 2.43 4.93 1.22
CA SER A 80 2.54 4.38 -0.13
C SER A 80 2.02 5.35 -1.19
N GLY A 81 0.95 6.09 -0.91
CA GLY A 81 0.38 7.10 -1.80
C GLY A 81 1.32 8.27 -2.06
N ILE A 82 2.01 8.77 -1.02
CA ILE A 82 3.01 9.83 -1.18
C ILE A 82 4.17 9.35 -2.04
N VAL A 83 4.70 8.16 -1.79
CA VAL A 83 5.80 7.60 -2.60
C VAL A 83 5.36 7.42 -4.05
N LEU A 84 4.15 6.92 -4.29
CA LEU A 84 3.61 6.79 -5.64
C LEU A 84 3.48 8.15 -6.32
N ALA A 85 2.97 9.17 -5.64
CA ALA A 85 2.82 10.52 -6.19
C ALA A 85 4.18 11.11 -6.60
N ILE A 86 5.22 10.93 -5.78
CA ILE A 86 6.58 11.39 -6.10
C ILE A 86 7.14 10.65 -7.32
N VAL A 87 7.04 9.31 -7.35
CA VAL A 87 7.57 8.51 -8.47
C VAL A 87 6.81 8.80 -9.77
N ALA A 88 5.50 9.06 -9.68
CA ALA A 88 4.65 9.43 -10.80
C ALA A 88 4.93 10.85 -11.34
N TYR A 89 5.38 11.79 -10.50
CA TYR A 89 5.72 13.15 -10.95
C TYR A 89 6.93 13.18 -11.88
N PHE A 90 7.93 12.32 -11.66
CA PHE A 90 9.11 12.22 -12.51
C PHE A 90 8.88 11.37 -13.78
N VAL A 91 7.61 11.10 -14.15
CA VAL A 91 7.18 10.39 -15.38
C VAL A 91 7.21 11.33 -16.57
#